data_AF-Q0UH77-F1
#
_entry.id   AF-Q0UH77-F1
#
_cell.length_a   1.000
_cell.length_b   1.000
_cell.length_c   1.000
_cell.angle_alpha   90.00
_cell.angle_beta   90.00
_cell.angle_gamma   90.00
#
_symmetry.space_group_name_H-M   'P 1'
#
loop_
_entity.id
_entity.type
_entity.pdbx_description
1 polymer ?
#
loop_
_entity_poly.entity_id
_entity_poly.type
_entity_poly.pdbx_seq_one_letter_code
_entity_poly.pdbx_strand_id
1 'polypeptide(L)'
;MMASRHDQGRLHVPAHVLALADPEPLDRILDTNLGRHSLTPWGRTDEPYNGENVIDPFMSIAIRRKVFVCQPCYQEHHERKEVAPCSCTFRKRFLDRWMCIPCHVKEVHRIERNSTDQLELDENKIYYESFTCLCGSKLSLHGDRESICAWCDGCINIHDHEDTNEEIDRDFKNNDDDDSNAGPVPEDATPGALTPVDNKDGTMAVYYDGTRISGERIGRNMVQLRAIQKGIKLPCSCCDCPALRCAYRDHDHDQDHDSHVDADGNESSMGSNEDDDEGRCDGLGDVMPGMIEFDEDKEPDELEEVEEE
;
A
#
# COMPACT_ATOMS: atom_id res chain seq x y z
N MET A 1 31.97 -10.65 1.53
CA MET A 1 30.67 -10.60 0.83
C MET A 1 29.81 -9.58 1.56
N MET A 2 29.39 -8.52 0.88
CA MET A 2 28.38 -7.63 1.46
C MET A 2 27.03 -8.36 1.45
N ALA A 3 26.33 -8.36 2.58
CA ALA A 3 24.99 -8.93 2.66
C ALA A 3 24.03 -8.12 1.77
N SER A 4 22.99 -8.75 1.22
CA SER A 4 21.99 -8.04 0.43
C SER A 4 21.41 -6.88 1.24
N ARG A 5 21.11 -5.74 0.60
CA ARG A 5 20.44 -4.62 1.31
C ARG A 5 19.07 -5.03 1.87
N HIS A 6 18.42 -6.03 1.26
CA HIS A 6 17.22 -6.65 1.81
C HIS A 6 17.48 -7.37 3.14
N ASP A 7 18.63 -8.04 3.27
CA ASP A 7 19.05 -8.70 4.52
C ASP A 7 19.41 -7.70 5.62
N GLN A 8 19.55 -6.42 5.27
CA GLN A 8 19.81 -5.32 6.19
C GLN A 8 18.51 -4.64 6.67
N GLY A 9 17.35 -5.27 6.45
CA GLY A 9 16.06 -4.74 6.90
C GLY A 9 15.64 -3.48 6.15
N ARG A 10 15.87 -3.44 4.83
CA ARG A 10 15.42 -2.33 3.97
C ARG A 10 14.38 -2.80 2.94
N LEU A 11 13.35 -1.98 2.76
CA LEU A 11 12.33 -2.15 1.74
C LEU A 11 12.72 -1.37 0.49
N HIS A 12 12.83 -2.06 -0.63
CA HIS A 12 13.08 -1.44 -1.92
C HIS A 12 11.76 -1.18 -2.63
N VAL A 13 11.77 -0.26 -3.61
CA VAL A 13 10.66 -0.09 -4.54
C VAL A 13 10.29 -1.44 -5.15
N PRO A 14 9.00 -1.83 -5.12
CA PRO A 14 8.54 -3.05 -5.78
C PRO A 14 8.98 -3.07 -7.24
N ALA A 15 9.43 -4.22 -7.72
CA ALA A 15 10.04 -4.33 -9.05
C ALA A 15 9.12 -3.93 -10.22
N HIS A 16 7.81 -3.92 -10.00
CA HIS A 16 6.80 -3.53 -10.99
C HIS A 16 6.55 -2.02 -11.07
N VAL A 17 6.97 -1.24 -10.06
CA VAL A 17 6.76 0.20 -10.04
C VAL A 17 7.88 0.86 -10.83
N LEU A 18 7.51 1.64 -11.86
CA LEU A 18 8.43 2.42 -12.69
C LEU A 18 8.85 3.73 -11.99
N ALA A 19 9.19 3.64 -10.71
CA ALA A 19 9.67 4.75 -9.90
C ALA A 19 11.06 4.43 -9.34
N LEU A 20 11.83 5.48 -9.08
CA LEU A 20 13.08 5.35 -8.38
C LEU A 20 12.81 5.75 -6.93
N ALA A 21 13.30 5.00 -5.95
CA ALA A 21 13.33 5.47 -4.57
C ALA A 21 14.47 4.84 -3.81
N ASP A 22 14.94 5.54 -2.79
CA ASP A 22 15.99 5.04 -1.92
C ASP A 22 15.38 3.95 -1.02
N PRO A 23 16.12 2.86 -0.70
CA PRO A 23 15.55 1.78 0.09
C PRO A 23 15.23 2.24 1.52
N GLU A 24 13.98 2.04 1.91
CA GLU A 24 13.44 2.49 3.19
C GLU A 24 13.84 1.57 4.33
N PRO A 25 14.39 2.08 5.44
CA PRO A 25 14.65 1.28 6.63
C PRO A 25 13.34 0.73 7.21
N LEU A 26 13.20 -0.59 7.24
CA LEU A 26 12.00 -1.26 7.74
C LEU A 26 11.75 -0.93 9.21
N ASP A 27 12.80 -0.87 10.04
CA ASP A 27 12.66 -0.50 11.45
C ASP A 27 12.07 0.90 11.63
N ARG A 28 12.46 1.87 10.80
CA ARG A 28 11.88 3.22 10.83
C ARG A 28 10.39 3.15 10.55
N ILE A 29 9.98 2.50 9.46
CA ILE A 29 8.57 2.36 9.10
C ILE A 29 7.83 1.70 10.27
N LEU A 30 8.36 0.59 10.76
CA LEU A 30 7.73 -0.22 11.80
C LEU A 30 7.60 0.51 13.15
N ASP A 31 8.57 1.33 13.52
CA ASP A 31 8.67 1.99 14.83
C ASP A 31 8.21 3.45 14.84
N THR A 32 7.86 4.01 13.68
CA THR A 32 7.26 5.35 13.59
C THR A 32 6.04 5.44 14.50
N ASN A 33 6.02 6.45 15.38
CA ASN A 33 4.87 6.72 16.23
C ASN A 33 3.77 7.38 15.41
N LEU A 34 2.80 6.56 15.01
CA LEU A 34 1.69 6.97 14.15
C LEU A 34 0.71 7.93 14.85
N GLY A 35 0.81 8.12 16.17
CA GLY A 35 0.01 9.11 16.88
C GLY A 35 0.54 10.53 16.79
N ARG A 36 1.80 10.70 16.37
CA ARG A 36 2.52 11.98 16.35
C ARG A 36 3.07 12.36 14.98
N HIS A 37 3.39 11.36 14.14
CA HIS A 37 4.03 11.57 12.87
C HIS A 37 3.25 10.91 11.73
N SER A 38 3.17 11.60 10.60
CA SER A 38 2.83 10.99 9.32
C SER A 38 4.05 10.21 8.82
N LEU A 39 3.80 9.07 8.15
CA LEU A 39 4.88 8.31 7.55
C LEU A 39 5.22 8.97 6.21
N THR A 40 6.37 9.62 6.13
CA THR A 40 6.90 10.19 4.89
C THR A 40 8.02 9.31 4.35
N PRO A 41 8.22 9.28 3.03
CA PRO A 41 9.42 8.73 2.43
C PRO A 41 10.68 9.39 2.99
N TRP A 42 11.73 8.61 3.15
CA TRP A 42 13.06 9.09 3.51
C TRP A 42 13.99 8.99 2.28
N GLY A 43 14.96 9.88 2.23
CA GLY A 43 15.87 10.04 1.09
C GLY A 43 15.37 11.10 0.14
N ARG A 44 15.64 10.92 -1.15
CA ARG A 44 15.21 11.87 -2.18
C ARG A 44 13.69 11.87 -2.29
N THR A 45 13.10 13.05 -2.18
CA THR A 45 11.66 13.28 -2.37
C THR A 45 11.34 13.82 -3.76
N ASP A 46 12.34 14.31 -4.48
CA ASP A 46 12.18 14.87 -5.82
C ASP A 46 11.94 13.76 -6.85
N GLU A 47 11.02 13.99 -7.80
CA GLU A 47 10.84 13.11 -8.95
C GLU A 47 12.14 12.98 -9.76
N PRO A 48 12.44 11.80 -10.35
CA PRO A 48 11.67 10.55 -10.31
C PRO A 48 11.97 9.66 -9.08
N TYR A 49 12.61 10.21 -8.05
CA TYR A 49 13.22 9.49 -6.93
C TYR A 49 12.34 9.34 -5.68
N ASN A 50 11.02 9.59 -5.79
CA ASN A 50 10.11 9.60 -4.64
C ASN A 50 9.88 8.20 -4.04
N GLY A 51 10.12 8.07 -2.73
CA GLY A 51 9.80 6.85 -1.97
C GLY A 51 8.34 6.65 -1.62
N GLU A 52 7.44 7.46 -2.16
CA GLU A 52 5.99 7.37 -1.93
C GLU A 52 5.50 5.95 -2.24
N ASN A 53 5.88 5.38 -3.38
CA ASN A 53 5.49 4.03 -3.76
C ASN A 53 5.90 2.91 -2.78
N VAL A 54 6.92 3.15 -1.94
CA VAL A 54 7.33 2.20 -0.89
C VAL A 54 6.47 2.37 0.37
N ILE A 55 6.12 3.61 0.66
CA ILE A 55 5.46 4.04 1.90
C ILE A 55 3.94 4.03 1.79
N ASP A 56 3.38 4.22 0.60
CA ASP A 56 1.94 4.37 0.33
C ASP A 56 1.09 3.23 0.90
N PRO A 57 1.47 1.95 0.75
CA PRO A 57 0.70 0.87 1.37
C PRO A 57 0.62 1.02 2.90
N PHE A 58 1.71 1.41 3.56
CA PHE A 58 1.73 1.66 5.00
C PHE A 58 0.91 2.90 5.35
N MET A 59 1.06 3.99 4.58
CA MET A 59 0.28 5.20 4.78
C MET A 59 -1.22 4.95 4.66
N SER A 60 -1.65 4.16 3.69
CA SER A 60 -3.05 3.77 3.53
C SER A 60 -3.60 3.09 4.80
N ILE A 61 -2.84 2.17 5.41
CA ILE A 61 -3.19 1.51 6.66
C ILE A 61 -3.20 2.52 7.83
N ALA A 62 -2.20 3.39 7.89
CA ALA A 62 -2.10 4.42 8.93
C ALA A 62 -3.20 5.48 8.85
N ILE A 63 -3.77 5.72 7.66
CA ILE A 63 -4.90 6.61 7.43
C ILE A 63 -6.21 5.91 7.80
N ARG A 64 -6.43 4.66 7.35
CA ARG A 64 -7.67 3.91 7.63
C ARG A 64 -7.96 3.74 9.12
N ARG A 65 -6.94 3.68 9.98
CA ARG A 65 -7.13 3.61 11.44
C ARG A 65 -7.56 4.94 12.10
N LYS A 66 -7.59 6.06 11.37
CA LYS A 66 -7.96 7.37 11.92
C LYS A 66 -9.49 7.45 11.92
N VAL A 67 -10.06 7.77 13.07
CA VAL A 67 -11.48 8.09 13.24
C VAL A 67 -11.58 9.60 13.42
N PHE A 68 -12.27 10.27 12.52
CA PHE A 68 -12.44 11.72 12.58
C PHE A 68 -13.63 12.07 13.46
N VAL A 69 -13.44 13.03 14.37
CA VAL A 69 -14.46 13.46 15.31
C VAL A 69 -14.55 14.98 15.37
N CYS A 70 -15.75 15.49 15.66
CA CYS A 70 -15.95 16.90 15.97
C CYS A 70 -15.27 17.24 17.31
N GLN A 71 -14.90 18.51 17.47
CA GLN A 71 -14.26 19.00 18.70
C GLN A 71 -15.04 18.66 20.00
N PRO A 72 -16.38 18.77 20.06
CA PRO A 72 -17.13 18.33 21.24
C PRO A 72 -16.94 16.85 21.59
N CYS A 73 -17.06 15.95 20.60
CA CYS A 73 -16.84 14.52 20.83
C CYS A 73 -15.39 14.21 21.19
N TYR A 74 -14.43 14.94 20.64
CA TYR A 74 -13.03 14.83 20.99
C TYR A 74 -12.77 15.22 22.45
N GLN A 75 -13.31 16.36 22.89
CA GLN A 75 -13.20 16.82 24.28
C GLN A 75 -13.85 15.83 25.25
N GLU A 76 -15.08 15.40 24.95
CA GLU A 76 -15.79 14.38 25.74
C GLU A 76 -14.97 13.08 25.83
N HIS A 77 -14.37 12.66 24.72
CA HIS A 77 -13.52 11.47 24.69
C HIS A 77 -12.25 11.65 25.54
N HIS A 78 -11.58 12.81 25.42
CA HIS A 78 -10.36 13.14 26.16
C HIS A 78 -10.62 13.25 27.67
N GLU A 79 -11.70 13.93 28.08
CA GLU A 79 -12.08 14.15 29.47
C GLU A 79 -12.54 12.87 30.18
N ARG A 80 -13.30 12.00 29.50
CA ARG A 80 -13.85 10.80 30.13
C ARG A 80 -12.82 9.72 30.45
N LYS A 81 -11.75 9.64 29.65
CA LYS A 81 -10.86 8.48 29.64
C LYS A 81 -9.41 8.81 30.02
N GLU A 82 -9.08 10.05 30.38
CA GLU A 82 -7.68 10.51 30.53
C GLU A 82 -6.81 10.03 29.36
N VAL A 83 -7.32 10.23 28.15
CA VAL A 83 -6.83 9.51 26.97
C VAL A 83 -5.40 9.94 26.68
N ALA A 84 -4.47 9.03 26.90
CA ALA A 84 -3.09 9.24 26.53
C ALA A 84 -2.98 9.48 25.00
N PRO A 85 -2.03 10.31 24.56
CA PRO A 85 -1.70 10.41 23.15
C PRO A 85 -1.43 9.02 22.54
N CYS A 86 -1.89 8.81 21.31
CA CYS A 86 -1.63 7.57 20.59
C CYS A 86 -0.11 7.30 20.51
N SER A 87 0.28 6.06 20.84
CA SER A 87 1.66 5.57 20.76
C SER A 87 1.78 4.27 19.96
N CYS A 88 0.78 4.00 19.11
CA CYS A 88 0.79 2.86 18.21
C CYS A 88 1.88 3.02 17.15
N THR A 89 2.55 1.92 16.86
CA THR A 89 3.50 1.75 15.76
C THR A 89 3.05 0.54 14.94
N PHE A 90 3.54 0.35 13.71
CA PHE A 90 3.23 -0.85 12.95
C PHE A 90 3.80 -2.10 13.63
N ARG A 91 5.00 -2.01 14.24
CA ARG A 91 5.62 -3.12 14.98
C ARG A 91 4.68 -3.63 16.08
N LYS A 92 4.22 -2.73 16.96
CA LYS A 92 3.29 -3.06 18.05
C LYS A 92 1.99 -3.68 17.57
N ARG A 93 1.58 -3.38 16.34
CA ARG A 93 0.26 -3.77 15.81
C ARG A 93 0.27 -5.03 14.97
N PHE A 94 1.33 -5.25 14.20
CA PHE A 94 1.43 -6.36 13.26
C PHE A 94 2.46 -7.42 13.65
N LEU A 95 3.56 -7.03 14.31
CA LEU A 95 4.65 -7.96 14.61
C LEU A 95 4.69 -8.41 16.07
N ASP A 96 4.46 -7.50 17.01
CA ASP A 96 4.51 -7.82 18.45
C ASP A 96 3.23 -8.53 18.92
N ARG A 97 2.21 -8.61 18.07
CA ARG A 97 0.93 -9.26 18.36
C ARG A 97 0.84 -10.57 17.61
N TRP A 98 0.78 -11.67 18.36
CA TRP A 98 0.36 -12.96 17.83
C TRP A 98 -1.16 -12.97 17.74
N MET A 99 -1.69 -12.54 16.60
CA MET A 99 -3.11 -12.58 16.33
C MET A 99 -3.42 -13.68 15.32
N CYS A 100 -4.45 -14.49 15.58
CA CYS A 100 -4.94 -15.43 14.59
C CYS A 100 -5.67 -14.70 13.46
N ILE A 101 -5.71 -15.31 12.27
CA ILE A 101 -6.36 -14.74 11.07
C ILE A 101 -7.80 -14.27 11.36
N PRO A 102 -8.68 -15.06 12.03
CA PRO A 102 -10.05 -14.62 12.32
C PRO A 102 -10.13 -13.36 13.19
N CYS A 103 -9.23 -13.21 14.17
CA CYS A 103 -9.17 -12.01 14.99
C CYS A 103 -8.70 -10.80 14.17
N HIS A 104 -7.75 -11.00 13.25
CA HIS A 104 -7.26 -9.94 12.38
C HIS A 104 -8.37 -9.45 11.46
N VAL A 105 -9.08 -10.38 10.82
CA VAL A 105 -10.24 -10.08 9.97
C VAL A 105 -11.30 -9.31 10.75
N LYS A 106 -11.62 -9.71 11.98
CA LYS A 106 -12.58 -8.98 12.84
C LYS A 106 -12.10 -7.56 13.19
N GLU A 107 -10.81 -7.37 13.47
CA GLU A 107 -10.24 -6.03 13.73
C GLU A 107 -10.34 -5.15 12.48
N VAL A 108 -9.98 -5.68 11.31
CA VAL A 108 -10.08 -4.97 10.02
C VAL A 108 -11.52 -4.58 9.73
N HIS A 109 -12.48 -5.50 9.81
CA HIS A 109 -13.90 -5.19 9.58
C HIS A 109 -14.44 -4.12 10.53
N ARG A 110 -14.00 -4.12 11.79
CA ARG A 110 -14.39 -3.08 12.76
C ARG A 110 -13.85 -1.72 12.34
N ILE A 111 -12.60 -1.65 11.88
CA ILE A 111 -11.98 -0.40 11.42
C ILE A 111 -12.68 0.07 10.13
N GLU A 112 -12.90 -0.83 9.18
CA GLU A 112 -13.51 -0.51 7.89
C GLU A 112 -14.94 -0.03 8.04
N ARG A 113 -15.78 -0.65 8.89
CA ARG A 113 -17.12 -0.12 9.18
C ARG A 113 -17.06 1.33 9.68
N ASN A 114 -16.15 1.59 10.62
CA ASN A 114 -15.96 2.94 11.13
C ASN A 114 -15.44 3.91 10.06
N SER A 115 -14.65 3.45 9.07
CA SER A 115 -14.11 4.31 8.00
C SER A 115 -15.12 4.56 6.88
N THR A 116 -15.83 3.52 6.42
CA THR A 116 -16.79 3.60 5.31
C THR A 116 -17.99 4.46 5.69
N ASP A 117 -18.48 4.32 6.93
CA ASP A 117 -19.57 5.17 7.43
C ASP A 117 -19.18 6.67 7.52
N GLN A 118 -17.88 6.95 7.46
CA GLN A 118 -17.34 8.31 7.50
C GLN A 118 -17.01 8.88 6.13
N LEU A 119 -17.13 8.13 5.03
CA LEU A 119 -16.76 8.61 3.71
C LEU A 119 -17.99 8.65 2.80
N GLU A 120 -18.57 9.84 2.62
CA GLU A 120 -19.56 10.05 1.55
C GLU A 120 -18.80 10.29 0.24
N LEU A 121 -18.85 9.29 -0.65
CA LEU A 121 -18.40 9.40 -2.03
C LEU A 121 -19.54 9.98 -2.87
N ASP A 122 -19.28 11.07 -3.58
CA ASP A 122 -20.15 11.52 -4.67
C ASP A 122 -19.87 10.60 -5.87
N GLU A 123 -20.89 9.90 -6.39
CA GLU A 123 -20.76 8.97 -7.53
C GLU A 123 -20.12 9.62 -8.76
N ASN A 124 -20.10 10.95 -8.84
CA ASN A 124 -19.51 11.71 -9.94
C ASN A 124 -18.15 12.35 -9.63
N LYS A 125 -17.59 12.16 -8.41
CA LYS A 125 -16.32 12.78 -8.01
C LYS A 125 -15.33 11.77 -7.42
N ILE A 126 -14.06 11.97 -7.76
CA ILE A 126 -12.93 11.17 -7.26
C ILE A 126 -12.52 11.60 -5.84
N TYR A 127 -13.22 12.58 -5.25
CA TYR A 127 -12.84 13.19 -3.98
C TYR A 127 -13.99 13.06 -2.98
N TYR A 128 -13.63 12.78 -1.73
CA TYR A 128 -14.55 12.81 -0.59
C TYR A 128 -15.06 14.24 -0.37
N GLU A 129 -16.33 14.41 0.02
CA GLU A 129 -16.93 15.73 0.29
C GLU A 129 -17.08 16.07 1.79
N SER A 130 -17.29 15.06 2.63
CA SER A 130 -17.41 15.25 4.08
C SER A 130 -17.10 13.99 4.86
N PHE A 131 -16.86 14.16 6.16
CA PHE A 131 -16.72 13.05 7.11
C PHE A 131 -17.85 13.04 8.12
N THR A 132 -18.30 11.88 8.57
CA THR A 132 -19.32 11.79 9.63
C THR A 132 -18.65 11.59 10.99
N CYS A 133 -18.91 12.45 11.97
CA CYS A 133 -18.44 12.25 13.34
C CYS A 133 -19.16 11.04 13.98
N LEU A 134 -18.60 10.48 15.06
CA LEU A 134 -19.26 9.46 15.88
C LEU A 134 -20.63 9.89 16.46
N CYS A 135 -20.88 11.20 16.61
CA CYS A 135 -22.20 11.72 17.00
C CYS A 135 -23.18 11.88 15.82
N GLY A 136 -22.77 11.53 14.59
CA GLY A 136 -23.55 11.70 13.37
C GLY A 136 -23.44 13.08 12.71
N SER A 137 -22.70 14.03 13.30
CA SER A 137 -22.50 15.36 12.67
C SER A 137 -21.57 15.28 11.47
N LYS A 138 -21.93 15.95 10.37
CA LYS A 138 -21.05 16.09 9.20
C LYS A 138 -19.90 17.07 9.48
N LEU A 139 -18.70 16.69 9.07
CA LEU A 139 -17.44 17.41 9.22
C LEU A 139 -16.95 17.81 7.83
N SER A 140 -16.66 19.09 7.65
CA SER A 140 -16.06 19.59 6.41
C SER A 140 -14.63 19.09 6.24
N LEU A 141 -14.16 18.89 5.00
CA LEU A 141 -12.76 18.51 4.75
C LEU A 141 -11.75 19.54 5.26
N HIS A 142 -12.13 20.83 5.24
CA HIS A 142 -11.31 21.96 5.64
C HIS A 142 -11.64 22.49 7.04
N GLY A 143 -12.53 21.82 7.79
CA GLY A 143 -12.90 22.23 9.13
C GLY A 143 -11.94 21.69 10.20
N ASP A 144 -12.01 22.29 11.39
CA ASP A 144 -11.33 21.80 12.58
C ASP A 144 -11.93 20.43 12.95
N ARG A 145 -11.21 19.37 12.58
CA ARG A 145 -11.52 17.99 12.93
C ARG A 145 -10.38 17.42 13.74
N GLU A 146 -10.74 16.62 14.72
CA GLU A 146 -9.77 15.90 15.53
C GLU A 146 -9.75 14.44 15.12
N SER A 147 -8.65 13.75 15.43
CA SER A 147 -8.45 12.35 15.05
C SER A 147 -8.20 11.47 16.26
N ILE A 148 -8.90 10.35 16.33
CA ILE A 148 -8.70 9.31 17.34
C ILE A 148 -8.22 8.03 16.65
N CYS A 149 -7.36 7.29 17.32
CA CYS A 149 -6.84 6.04 16.80
C CYS A 149 -7.81 4.87 17.04
N ALA A 150 -8.38 4.27 15.99
CA ALA A 150 -9.30 3.11 16.06
C ALA A 150 -8.70 1.84 16.71
N TRP A 151 -7.40 1.85 16.93
CA TRP A 151 -6.62 0.77 17.48
C TRP A 151 -6.53 0.82 19.01
N CYS A 152 -6.24 1.99 19.57
CA CYS A 152 -6.00 2.17 21.01
C CYS A 152 -6.86 3.27 21.65
N ASP A 153 -7.78 3.86 20.89
CA ASP A 153 -8.56 5.05 21.24
C ASP A 153 -7.72 6.28 21.60
N GLY A 154 -6.41 6.26 21.34
CA GLY A 154 -5.52 7.37 21.69
C GLY A 154 -5.72 8.56 20.76
N CYS A 155 -5.57 9.78 21.29
CA CYS A 155 -5.60 11.00 20.51
C CYS A 155 -4.44 11.05 19.52
N ILE A 156 -4.73 11.35 18.25
CA ILE A 156 -3.71 11.51 17.21
C ILE A 156 -3.50 13.00 17.02
N ASN A 157 -2.31 13.47 17.37
CA ASN A 157 -1.91 14.85 17.15
C ASN A 157 -0.76 14.85 16.15
N ILE A 158 -1.13 14.80 14.87
CA ILE A 158 -0.16 15.04 13.79
C ILE A 158 -0.08 16.54 13.65
N HIS A 159 0.82 17.13 14.44
CA HIS A 159 1.38 18.38 14.00
C HIS A 159 2.28 18.00 12.83
N ASP A 160 1.86 18.31 11.61
CA ASP A 160 2.78 18.47 10.48
C ASP A 160 3.65 19.71 10.78
N HIS A 161 4.34 19.70 11.91
CA HIS A 161 5.48 20.56 12.09
C HIS A 161 6.42 20.14 10.97
N GLU A 162 6.84 21.12 10.18
CA GLU A 162 8.01 21.10 9.33
C GLU A 162 9.24 20.85 10.21
N ASP A 163 9.25 19.74 10.95
CA ASP A 163 10.34 19.25 11.76
C ASP A 163 11.44 18.93 10.75
N THR A 164 12.24 19.98 10.54
CA THR A 164 13.53 19.97 9.91
C THR A 164 14.23 18.68 10.31
N ASN A 165 14.32 17.77 9.33
CA ASN A 165 14.88 16.42 9.44
C ASN A 165 16.41 16.42 9.73
N GLU A 166 16.91 17.48 10.36
CA GLU A 166 18.33 17.83 10.51
C GLU A 166 19.07 16.96 11.55
N GLU A 167 18.36 16.23 12.41
CA GLU A 167 19.02 15.40 13.44
C GLU A 167 19.12 13.90 13.11
N ILE A 168 18.29 13.36 12.21
CA ILE A 168 18.33 11.92 11.86
C ILE A 168 19.32 11.64 10.72
N ASP A 169 19.71 12.65 9.95
CA ASP A 169 20.63 12.50 8.81
C ASP A 169 22.13 12.39 9.16
N ARG A 170 22.53 12.47 10.44
CA ARG A 170 23.98 12.54 10.78
C ARG A 170 24.75 11.23 10.55
N ASP A 171 24.08 10.08 10.53
CA ASP A 171 24.76 8.78 10.43
C ASP A 171 24.49 8.02 9.12
N PHE A 172 23.60 8.52 8.25
CA PHE A 172 23.33 7.94 6.93
C PHE A 172 23.89 8.81 5.82
N LYS A 173 25.22 9.03 5.84
CA LYS A 173 25.89 9.57 4.64
C LYS A 173 25.57 8.62 3.48
N ASN A 174 24.89 9.14 2.47
CA ASN A 174 24.71 8.46 1.19
C ASN A 174 26.07 7.93 0.73
N ASN A 175 26.28 6.61 0.83
CA ASN A 175 27.46 5.93 0.31
C ASN A 175 27.57 6.04 -1.23
N ASP A 176 26.59 6.66 -1.88
CA ASP A 176 26.56 6.84 -3.32
C ASP A 176 27.55 7.93 -3.81
N ASP A 177 28.08 8.77 -2.90
CA ASP A 177 29.12 9.78 -3.19
C ASP A 177 30.54 9.37 -2.77
N ASP A 178 30.77 8.09 -2.47
CA ASP A 178 32.12 7.63 -2.16
C ASP A 178 32.92 7.44 -3.47
N ASP A 179 33.28 8.55 -4.10
CA ASP A 179 34.23 8.63 -5.22
C ASP A 179 35.56 7.93 -4.90
N SER A 180 35.89 7.81 -3.61
CA SER A 180 37.07 7.07 -3.18
C SER A 180 37.01 5.59 -3.58
N ASN A 181 35.81 5.05 -3.75
CA ASN A 181 35.53 3.67 -4.13
C ASN A 181 35.25 3.48 -5.63
N ALA A 182 35.15 4.56 -6.42
CA ALA A 182 34.91 4.50 -7.86
C ALA A 182 35.98 3.70 -8.60
N GLY A 183 35.54 2.86 -9.54
CA GLY A 183 36.40 2.35 -10.59
C GLY A 183 36.88 3.48 -11.52
N PRO A 184 38.01 3.31 -12.23
CA PRO A 184 38.52 4.34 -13.12
C PRO A 184 37.57 4.61 -14.28
N VAL A 185 37.48 5.86 -14.73
CA VAL A 185 36.74 6.21 -15.96
C VAL A 185 37.39 5.46 -17.14
N PRO A 186 36.63 4.69 -17.94
CA PRO A 186 37.19 4.01 -19.10
C PRO A 186 37.64 5.03 -20.13
N GLU A 187 38.92 4.98 -20.52
CA GLU A 187 39.49 5.87 -21.55
C GLU A 187 38.88 5.59 -22.94
N ASP A 188 38.45 4.35 -23.18
CA ASP A 188 37.88 3.88 -24.44
C ASP A 188 36.34 3.82 -24.44
N ALA A 189 35.68 4.55 -23.53
CA ALA A 189 34.22 4.61 -23.50
C ALA A 189 33.70 5.19 -24.83
N THR A 190 32.95 4.38 -25.58
CA THR A 190 32.35 4.84 -26.84
C THR A 190 31.28 5.88 -26.52
N PRO A 191 31.31 7.09 -27.11
CA PRO A 191 30.27 8.09 -26.89
C PRO A 191 28.87 7.52 -27.18
N GLY A 192 27.93 7.77 -26.27
CA GLY A 192 26.57 7.22 -26.29
C GLY A 192 26.45 5.77 -25.83
N ALA A 193 27.53 5.11 -25.41
CA ALA A 193 27.50 3.74 -24.91
C ALA A 193 27.63 3.65 -23.39
N LEU A 194 26.90 2.71 -22.80
CA LEU A 194 27.04 2.34 -21.39
C LEU A 194 28.28 1.46 -21.21
N THR A 195 29.24 1.93 -20.42
CA THR A 195 30.50 1.21 -20.18
C THR A 195 30.58 0.73 -18.73
N PRO A 196 30.41 -0.58 -18.45
CA PRO A 196 30.51 -1.11 -17.10
C PRO A 196 31.96 -1.08 -16.58
N VAL A 197 32.11 -0.79 -15.29
CA VAL A 197 33.40 -0.71 -14.59
C VAL A 197 33.24 -1.30 -13.19
N ASP A 198 34.23 -2.09 -12.78
CA ASP A 198 34.31 -2.58 -11.40
C ASP A 198 34.86 -1.49 -10.47
N ASN A 199 34.13 -1.22 -9.39
CA ASN A 199 34.55 -0.37 -8.27
C ASN A 199 35.61 -1.10 -7.41
N LYS A 200 36.30 -0.35 -6.55
CA LYS A 200 37.39 -0.90 -5.71
C LYS A 200 36.90 -1.92 -4.68
N ASP A 201 35.66 -1.81 -4.24
CA ASP A 201 34.99 -2.75 -3.34
C ASP A 201 34.38 -3.97 -4.05
N GLY A 202 34.51 -4.06 -5.38
CA GLY A 202 33.94 -5.15 -6.19
C GLY A 202 32.46 -4.96 -6.57
N THR A 203 31.85 -3.80 -6.28
CA THR A 203 30.56 -3.42 -6.88
C THR A 203 30.75 -2.92 -8.31
N MET A 204 29.67 -2.82 -9.10
CA MET A 204 29.75 -2.33 -10.49
C MET A 204 29.19 -0.91 -10.60
N ALA A 205 29.88 -0.05 -11.33
CA ALA A 205 29.38 1.23 -11.85
C ALA A 205 29.28 1.17 -13.38
N VAL A 206 28.57 2.11 -13.97
CA VAL A 206 28.51 2.26 -15.43
C VAL A 206 28.74 3.71 -15.79
N TYR A 207 29.60 3.94 -16.76
CA TYR A 207 29.82 5.26 -17.32
C TYR A 207 28.96 5.47 -18.57
N TYR A 208 28.35 6.64 -18.68
CA TYR A 208 27.67 7.14 -19.87
C TYR A 208 28.25 8.51 -20.20
N ASP A 209 28.90 8.66 -21.34
CA ASP A 209 29.56 9.91 -21.77
C ASP A 209 30.46 10.54 -20.69
N GLY A 210 31.27 9.71 -20.02
CA GLY A 210 32.17 10.13 -18.94
C GLY A 210 31.48 10.41 -17.60
N THR A 211 30.15 10.39 -17.54
CA THR A 211 29.39 10.52 -16.30
C THR A 211 29.26 9.16 -15.63
N ARG A 212 29.74 9.04 -14.40
CA ARG A 212 29.57 7.84 -13.58
C ARG A 212 28.12 7.75 -13.14
N ILE A 213 27.48 6.66 -13.50
CA ILE A 213 26.23 6.22 -12.91
C ILE A 213 26.64 5.07 -11.98
N SER A 214 26.27 5.13 -10.70
CA SER A 214 26.52 4.03 -9.77
C SER A 214 25.29 3.75 -8.92
N GLY A 215 25.27 2.59 -8.27
CA GLY A 215 24.16 2.14 -7.43
C GLY A 215 23.37 0.96 -8.00
N GLU A 216 22.54 0.38 -7.14
CA GLU A 216 21.71 -0.80 -7.38
C GLU A 216 20.84 -0.71 -8.65
N ARG A 217 20.49 0.51 -9.06
CA ARG A 217 19.53 0.84 -10.13
C ARG A 217 20.01 0.53 -11.54
N ILE A 218 21.31 0.71 -11.82
CA ILE A 218 21.87 0.36 -13.14
C ILE A 218 21.94 -1.14 -13.28
N GLY A 219 22.30 -1.85 -12.19
CA GLY A 219 22.29 -3.30 -12.15
C GLY A 219 20.91 -3.85 -12.50
N ARG A 220 19.83 -3.32 -11.89
CA ARG A 220 18.45 -3.76 -12.18
C ARG A 220 18.04 -3.51 -13.65
N ASN A 221 18.26 -2.31 -14.17
CA ASN A 221 17.85 -1.96 -15.53
C ASN A 221 18.69 -2.72 -16.59
N MET A 222 19.99 -2.88 -16.35
CA MET A 222 20.85 -3.70 -17.21
C MET A 222 20.52 -5.19 -17.17
N VAL A 223 20.14 -5.73 -16.02
CA VAL A 223 19.71 -7.14 -15.91
C VAL A 223 18.40 -7.38 -16.66
N GLN A 224 17.42 -6.47 -16.51
CA GLN A 224 16.17 -6.54 -17.28
C GLN A 224 16.42 -6.41 -18.79
N LEU A 225 17.19 -5.41 -19.22
CA LEU A 225 17.56 -5.24 -20.63
C LEU A 225 18.32 -6.45 -21.19
N ARG A 226 19.24 -7.03 -20.41
CA ARG A 226 20.01 -8.20 -20.83
C ARG A 226 19.18 -9.48 -20.86
N ALA A 227 18.21 -9.64 -19.97
CA ALA A 227 17.25 -10.75 -20.03
C ALA A 227 16.40 -10.66 -21.31
N ILE A 228 15.87 -9.47 -21.62
CA ILE A 228 15.12 -9.19 -22.85
C ILE A 228 15.97 -9.47 -24.09
N GLN A 229 17.22 -8.98 -24.13
CA GLN A 229 18.14 -9.21 -25.27
C GLN A 229 18.50 -10.68 -25.48
N LYS A 230 18.56 -11.48 -24.41
CA LYS A 230 18.82 -12.92 -24.48
C LYS A 230 17.56 -13.76 -24.76
N GLY A 231 16.40 -13.13 -24.96
CA GLY A 231 15.12 -13.83 -25.11
C GLY A 231 14.68 -14.56 -23.83
N ILE A 232 15.27 -14.22 -22.68
CA ILE A 232 14.89 -14.77 -21.38
C ILE A 232 13.62 -14.04 -20.96
N LYS A 233 12.49 -14.75 -20.97
CA LYS A 233 11.22 -14.22 -20.46
C LYS A 233 11.32 -14.09 -18.95
N LEU A 234 11.30 -12.86 -18.45
CA LEU A 234 11.05 -12.60 -17.04
C LEU A 234 9.53 -12.71 -16.81
N PRO A 235 9.05 -13.50 -15.85
CA PRO A 235 7.61 -13.59 -15.56
C PRO A 235 7.05 -12.23 -15.14
N CYS A 236 5.77 -11.94 -15.44
CA CYS A 236 5.10 -10.84 -14.74
C CYS A 236 5.01 -11.23 -13.26
N SER A 237 5.40 -10.34 -12.37
CA SER A 237 5.26 -10.57 -10.93
C SER A 237 3.86 -10.25 -10.40
N CYS A 238 2.95 -9.82 -11.28
CA CYS A 238 1.58 -9.42 -10.96
C CYS A 238 0.60 -10.62 -10.99
N CYS A 239 0.79 -11.51 -11.95
CA CYS A 239 0.07 -12.75 -12.20
C CYS A 239 0.94 -13.59 -13.15
N ASP A 240 0.77 -14.92 -13.18
CA ASP A 240 1.49 -15.83 -14.09
C ASP A 240 1.05 -15.68 -15.57
N CYS A 241 0.93 -14.45 -16.06
CA CYS A 241 0.56 -14.19 -17.44
C CYS A 241 1.79 -14.30 -18.37
N PRO A 242 1.66 -15.01 -19.51
CA PRO A 242 2.77 -15.24 -20.43
C PRO A 242 3.14 -14.04 -21.34
N ALA A 243 2.54 -12.87 -21.13
CA ALA A 243 2.64 -11.73 -22.05
C ALA A 243 3.53 -10.57 -21.53
N LEU A 244 4.51 -10.18 -22.34
CA LEU A 244 5.48 -9.08 -22.15
C LEU A 244 4.87 -7.65 -22.04
N ARG A 245 3.55 -7.50 -21.93
CA ARG A 245 2.86 -6.20 -21.97
C ARG A 245 1.81 -6.05 -20.87
N CYS A 246 2.16 -6.34 -19.63
CA CYS A 246 1.37 -5.93 -18.47
C CYS A 246 1.72 -4.49 -18.07
N ALA A 247 1.54 -3.53 -18.98
CA ALA A 247 1.86 -2.14 -18.69
C ALA A 247 0.66 -1.34 -18.19
N TYR A 248 -0.59 -1.61 -18.60
CA TYR A 248 -1.68 -0.61 -18.45
C TYR A 248 -3.13 -1.10 -18.63
N ARG A 249 -3.55 -2.29 -18.19
CA ARG A 249 -4.99 -2.66 -18.32
C ARG A 249 -5.56 -3.40 -17.12
N ASP A 250 -6.69 -2.88 -16.65
CA ASP A 250 -7.71 -3.55 -15.85
C ASP A 250 -7.91 -4.99 -16.33
N HIS A 251 -7.64 -5.94 -15.44
CA HIS A 251 -8.17 -7.27 -15.57
C HIS A 251 -9.56 -7.26 -14.93
N ASP A 252 -10.56 -6.83 -15.70
CA ASP A 252 -11.93 -7.29 -15.46
C ASP A 252 -11.93 -8.80 -15.70
N HIS A 253 -12.10 -9.56 -14.63
CA HIS A 253 -12.30 -11.00 -14.66
C HIS A 253 -13.76 -11.36 -14.92
N ASP A 254 -14.49 -10.54 -15.68
CA ASP A 254 -15.85 -10.83 -16.11
C ASP A 254 -15.84 -11.62 -17.42
N GLN A 255 -15.49 -12.90 -17.35
CA GLN A 255 -15.88 -13.88 -18.36
C GLN A 255 -16.25 -15.22 -17.72
N ASP A 256 -17.22 -15.19 -16.80
CA ASP A 256 -18.20 -16.27 -16.70
C ASP A 256 -19.33 -15.94 -17.70
N HIS A 257 -19.10 -16.30 -18.97
CA HIS A 257 -20.17 -16.30 -19.96
C HIS A 257 -20.98 -17.58 -19.77
N ASP A 258 -21.82 -17.55 -18.74
CA ASP A 258 -22.89 -18.50 -18.54
C ASP A 258 -23.86 -18.46 -19.73
N SER A 259 -24.12 -19.65 -20.24
CA SER A 259 -25.16 -19.95 -21.20
C SER A 259 -26.54 -19.83 -20.56
N HIS A 260 -27.34 -18.84 -20.95
CA HIS A 260 -28.79 -18.85 -20.74
C HIS A 260 -29.47 -18.03 -21.84
N VAL A 261 -29.90 -18.66 -22.95
CA VAL A 261 -31.29 -19.11 -23.23
C VAL A 261 -32.31 -17.98 -23.04
N ASP A 262 -32.56 -17.25 -24.13
CA ASP A 262 -33.67 -16.31 -24.26
C ASP A 262 -35.02 -17.06 -24.23
N ALA A 263 -35.91 -16.65 -23.33
CA ALA A 263 -37.34 -16.93 -23.40
C ALA A 263 -38.12 -15.68 -22.99
N ASP A 264 -38.66 -15.01 -24.00
CA ASP A 264 -39.92 -14.26 -24.07
C ASP A 264 -40.53 -13.68 -22.79
N GLY A 265 -40.77 -12.36 -22.85
CA GLY A 265 -42.15 -11.90 -22.75
C GLY A 265 -42.48 -10.86 -21.68
N ASN A 266 -43.18 -9.82 -22.16
CA ASN A 266 -44.32 -9.18 -21.53
C ASN A 266 -44.12 -7.86 -20.75
N GLU A 267 -44.28 -6.77 -21.50
CA GLU A 267 -45.21 -5.65 -21.27
C GLU A 267 -45.76 -5.42 -19.85
N SER A 268 -45.60 -4.17 -19.34
CA SER A 268 -46.70 -3.24 -18.98
C SER A 268 -46.50 -2.44 -17.68
N SER A 269 -46.86 -1.16 -17.81
CA SER A 269 -47.60 -0.32 -16.85
C SER A 269 -46.93 0.28 -15.61
N MET A 270 -46.82 1.61 -15.70
CA MET A 270 -47.22 2.64 -14.74
C MET A 270 -47.84 2.21 -13.40
N GLY A 271 -47.40 2.87 -12.33
CA GLY A 271 -48.11 2.97 -11.07
C GLY A 271 -47.37 3.80 -10.04
N SER A 272 -47.64 5.12 -10.02
CA SER A 272 -47.38 6.01 -8.89
C SER A 272 -48.18 5.57 -7.66
N ASN A 273 -47.63 5.73 -6.46
CA ASN A 273 -48.38 6.19 -5.29
C ASN A 273 -47.45 6.72 -4.20
N GLU A 274 -47.88 7.85 -3.66
CA GLU A 274 -47.36 8.55 -2.50
C GLU A 274 -47.85 7.90 -1.20
N ASP A 275 -47.30 8.42 -0.10
CA ASP A 275 -47.86 8.49 1.26
C ASP A 275 -47.46 7.41 2.29
N ASP A 276 -46.73 7.92 3.28
CA ASP A 276 -46.90 7.78 4.73
C ASP A 276 -47.05 6.38 5.34
N ASP A 277 -46.07 5.96 6.16
CA ASP A 277 -46.42 5.45 7.48
C ASP A 277 -45.28 5.61 8.51
N GLU A 278 -45.68 6.02 9.70
CA GLU A 278 -44.84 6.14 10.88
C GLU A 278 -44.62 4.78 11.54
N GLY A 279 -43.43 4.59 12.12
CA GLY A 279 -43.36 3.89 13.40
C GLY A 279 -42.51 2.63 13.47
N ARG A 280 -41.84 2.56 14.62
CA ARG A 280 -41.45 1.35 15.36
C ARG A 280 -40.06 0.79 15.08
N CYS A 281 -39.07 1.40 15.73
CA CYS A 281 -37.79 0.81 16.04
C CYS A 281 -37.89 -0.08 17.30
N ASP A 282 -38.35 -1.32 17.12
CA ASP A 282 -38.21 -2.39 18.12
C ASP A 282 -37.86 -3.69 17.38
N GLY A 283 -36.61 -4.14 17.48
CA GLY A 283 -36.21 -5.43 16.92
C GLY A 283 -34.72 -5.58 16.66
N LEU A 284 -33.90 -5.60 17.71
CA LEU A 284 -32.57 -6.21 17.64
C LEU A 284 -32.78 -7.73 17.53
N GLY A 285 -32.93 -8.20 16.30
CA GLY A 285 -32.86 -9.61 15.97
C GLY A 285 -31.41 -10.09 16.02
N ASP A 286 -31.15 -11.07 16.86
CA ASP A 286 -29.93 -11.87 16.89
C ASP A 286 -29.64 -12.43 15.50
N VAL A 287 -28.64 -11.87 14.82
CA VAL A 287 -28.08 -12.47 13.61
C VAL A 287 -27.13 -13.58 14.05
N MET A 288 -27.63 -14.81 13.99
CA MET A 288 -26.83 -16.03 14.11
C MET A 288 -25.74 -16.01 13.02
N PRO A 289 -24.45 -16.24 13.35
CA PRO A 289 -23.41 -16.36 12.36
C PRO A 289 -23.64 -17.65 11.55
N GLY A 290 -23.90 -17.48 10.25
CA GLY A 290 -23.97 -18.56 9.29
C GLY A 290 -22.68 -19.38 9.29
N MET A 291 -22.85 -20.69 9.45
CA MET A 291 -21.79 -21.67 9.34
C MET A 291 -21.36 -21.74 7.88
N ILE A 292 -20.08 -21.47 7.61
CA ILE A 292 -19.45 -21.80 6.34
C ILE A 292 -19.21 -23.31 6.40
N GLU A 293 -20.03 -24.08 5.70
CA GLU A 293 -19.78 -25.49 5.44
C GLU A 293 -18.67 -25.57 4.39
N PHE A 294 -17.53 -26.15 4.77
CA PHE A 294 -16.49 -26.53 3.84
C PHE A 294 -16.85 -27.90 3.29
N ASP A 295 -17.10 -27.98 1.98
CA ASP A 295 -17.21 -29.24 1.25
C ASP A 295 -15.83 -29.91 1.20
N GLU A 296 -15.49 -30.65 2.26
CA GLU A 296 -14.50 -31.72 2.20
C GLU A 296 -15.15 -32.89 1.45
N ASP A 297 -14.72 -33.10 0.20
CA ASP A 297 -14.64 -34.40 -0.51
C ASP A 297 -14.82 -34.19 -2.02
N LYS A 298 -13.74 -33.77 -2.69
CA LYS A 298 -13.58 -33.99 -4.13
C LYS A 298 -12.20 -34.56 -4.37
N GLU A 299 -12.12 -35.88 -4.43
CA GLU A 299 -10.92 -36.58 -4.87
C GLU A 299 -10.59 -36.15 -6.32
N PRO A 300 -9.30 -35.95 -6.66
CA PRO A 300 -8.91 -35.61 -8.02
C PRO A 300 -9.00 -36.84 -8.92
N ASP A 301 -9.75 -36.71 -10.02
CA ASP A 301 -9.85 -37.71 -11.09
C ASP A 301 -8.46 -38.04 -11.67
N GLU A 302 -8.20 -39.34 -11.83
CA GLU A 302 -7.00 -39.92 -12.43
C GLU A 302 -6.83 -39.44 -13.88
N LEU A 303 -5.66 -38.85 -14.18
CA LEU A 303 -5.29 -38.47 -15.54
C LEU A 303 -4.88 -39.74 -16.33
N GLU A 304 -5.68 -40.10 -17.34
CA GLU A 304 -5.32 -41.12 -18.33
C GLU A 304 -4.11 -40.65 -19.17
N GLU A 305 -3.07 -41.50 -19.20
CA GLU A 305 -1.92 -41.37 -20.07
C GLU A 305 -2.34 -41.63 -21.53
N VAL A 306 -2.14 -40.64 -22.40
CA VAL A 306 -2.27 -40.82 -23.85
C VAL A 306 -0.90 -41.22 -24.39
N GLU A 307 -0.76 -42.49 -24.77
CA GLU A 307 0.38 -42.98 -25.56
C GLU A 307 0.23 -42.48 -27.02
N GLU A 308 1.23 -41.76 -27.51
CA GLU A 308 1.36 -41.38 -28.93
C GLU A 308 2.06 -42.50 -29.71
N GLU A 309 1.43 -42.96 -30.80
CA GLU A 309 2.05 -43.75 -31.89
C GLU A 309 2.71 -42.85 -32.95
#